data_AF-A0A973LRU4-F1
#
_entry.id   AF-A0A973LRU4-F1
#
_cell.length_a   1.000
_cell.length_b   1.000
_cell.length_c   1.000
_cell.angle_alpha   90.00
_cell.angle_beta   90.00
_cell.angle_gamma   90.00
#
_symmetry.space_group_name_H-M   'P 1'
#
loop_
_entity.id
_entity.type
_entity.pdbx_description
1 polymer ?
#
loop_
_entity_poly.entity_id
_entity_poly.type
_entity_poly.pdbx_seq_one_letter_code
_entity_poly.pdbx_strand_id
1 'polypeptide(L)'
;MSEEIVPVASGFVARFGDRTLPAALGPDNDQVVLFSEVELDGFEAAAGYWRRVVARSQVEWLVLIRTVGAFGGEPCIVLDEDDDGLHIAYTGHSGMKAEALGYWMVDHGAYEVVVPREEVFSLRVERLPVP
;
A
#
# COMPACT_ATOMS: atom_id res chain seq x y z
N MET A 1 23.74 -1.18 -12.65
CA MET A 1 22.87 0.01 -12.50
C MET A 1 21.76 -0.46 -11.60
N SER A 2 21.69 0.03 -10.35
CA SER A 2 20.63 -0.42 -9.45
C SER A 2 19.31 -0.03 -10.08
N GLU A 3 18.48 -1.02 -10.39
CA GLU A 3 17.07 -0.77 -10.66
C GLU A 3 16.55 -0.05 -9.42
N GLU A 4 16.23 1.24 -9.56
CA GLU A 4 15.37 1.91 -8.60
C GLU A 4 14.03 1.21 -8.71
N ILE A 5 13.89 0.07 -8.01
CA ILE A 5 12.61 -0.52 -7.68
C ILE A 5 11.93 0.56 -6.84
N VAL A 6 11.07 1.34 -7.49
CA VAL A 6 10.19 2.28 -6.81
C VAL A 6 9.36 1.40 -5.88
N PRO A 7 9.42 1.61 -4.55
CA PRO A 7 8.78 0.70 -3.61
C PRO A 7 7.32 0.54 -3.99
N VAL A 8 6.90 -0.70 -4.23
CA VAL A 8 5.49 -1.06 -4.28
C VAL A 8 4.95 -0.84 -2.88
N ALA A 9 4.26 0.28 -2.73
CA ALA A 9 3.72 0.71 -1.45
C ALA A 9 2.22 0.89 -1.57
N SER A 10 1.48 0.12 -0.78
CA SER A 10 0.07 0.33 -0.47
C SER A 10 -0.08 0.28 1.05
N GLY A 11 -0.38 1.41 1.67
CA GLY A 11 -0.48 1.48 3.13
C GLY A 11 -0.37 2.90 3.68
N PHE A 12 -0.69 3.06 4.97
CA PHE A 12 -0.53 4.36 5.61
C PHE A 12 0.93 4.61 5.95
N VAL A 13 1.32 5.88 5.85
CA VAL A 13 2.64 6.36 6.26
C VAL A 13 2.45 7.65 7.03
N ALA A 14 3.15 7.77 8.15
CA ALA A 14 3.10 8.93 9.02
C ALA A 14 4.48 9.52 9.27
N ARG A 15 4.52 10.83 9.50
CA ARG A 15 5.71 11.52 10.01
C ARG A 15 5.58 11.70 11.51
N PHE A 16 6.57 11.16 12.22
CA PHE A 16 6.67 11.25 13.67
C PHE A 16 8.07 11.72 14.04
N GLY A 17 8.18 12.98 14.45
CA GLY A 17 9.46 13.65 14.66
C GLY A 17 10.31 13.66 13.38
N ASP A 18 11.52 13.11 13.46
CA ASP A 18 12.46 13.08 12.34
C ASP A 18 12.26 11.88 11.39
N ARG A 19 11.28 11.00 11.65
CA ARG A 19 11.08 9.75 10.91
C ARG A 19 9.77 9.70 10.15
N THR A 20 9.83 9.04 9.00
CA THR A 20 8.68 8.64 8.22
C THR A 20 8.53 7.12 8.35
N LEU A 21 7.41 6.67 8.90
CA LEU A 21 7.20 5.29 9.33
C LEU A 21 5.92 4.72 8.71
N PRO A 22 5.89 3.42 8.38
CA PRO A 22 4.63 2.73 8.10
C PRO A 22 3.66 2.89 9.27
N ALA A 23 2.39 3.00 8.95
CA ALA A 23 1.35 3.32 9.91
C ALA A 23 0.08 2.50 9.68
N ALA A 24 -0.78 2.49 10.69
CA ALA A 24 -2.18 2.10 10.59
C ALA A 24 -3.03 3.07 11.41
N LEU A 25 -4.30 3.23 11.02
CA LEU A 25 -5.28 3.96 11.80
C LEU A 25 -5.87 3.05 12.88
N GLY A 26 -6.04 3.60 14.08
CA GLY A 26 -6.89 3.00 15.11
C GLY A 26 -8.37 3.02 14.70
N PRO A 27 -9.23 2.25 15.38
CA PRO A 27 -10.63 2.06 15.01
C PRO A 27 -11.44 3.37 14.95
N ASP A 28 -11.11 4.34 15.82
CA ASP A 28 -11.81 5.64 15.90
C ASP A 28 -11.08 6.76 15.14
N ASN A 29 -10.01 6.44 14.38
CA ASN A 29 -9.14 7.38 13.66
C ASN A 29 -8.46 8.46 14.53
N ASP A 30 -8.57 8.39 15.86
CA ASP A 30 -7.93 9.29 16.82
C ASP A 30 -6.53 8.82 17.24
N GLN A 31 -6.19 7.58 16.88
CA GLN A 31 -4.90 6.94 17.13
C GLN A 31 -4.22 6.51 15.84
N VAL A 32 -2.90 6.57 15.85
CA VAL A 32 -2.04 6.04 14.79
C VAL A 32 -1.11 5.01 15.42
N VAL A 33 -1.07 3.82 14.83
CA VAL A 33 -0.08 2.79 15.15
C VAL A 33 1.08 2.97 14.19
N LEU A 34 2.26 3.27 14.71
CA LEU A 34 3.51 3.38 13.95
C LEU A 34 4.25 2.05 14.02
N PHE A 35 4.85 1.63 12.91
CA PHE A 35 5.62 0.40 12.82
C PHE A 35 7.09 0.67 12.49
N SER A 36 7.97 -0.20 12.96
CA SER A 36 9.40 -0.16 12.69
C SER A 36 9.96 -1.58 12.68
N GLU A 37 10.90 -1.86 11.77
CA GLU A 37 11.64 -3.13 11.75
C GLU A 37 12.74 -3.17 12.81
N VAL A 38 13.13 -2.00 13.35
CA VAL A 38 14.15 -1.86 14.39
C VAL A 38 13.56 -1.29 15.68
N GLU A 39 14.21 -1.57 16.80
CA GLU A 39 13.85 -0.99 18.09
C GLU A 39 14.03 0.53 18.07
N LEU A 40 12.99 1.26 18.50
CA LEU A 40 12.98 2.72 18.61
C LEU A 40 12.44 3.11 19.98
N ASP A 41 12.83 4.30 20.45
CA ASP A 41 12.40 4.79 21.76
C ASP A 41 10.86 4.88 21.88
N GLY A 42 10.33 4.27 22.94
CA GLY A 42 8.90 4.16 23.21
C GLY A 42 8.13 3.23 22.27
N PHE A 43 8.80 2.46 21.42
CA PHE A 43 8.17 1.36 20.68
C PHE A 43 8.25 0.07 21.51
N GLU A 44 7.22 -0.75 21.38
CA GLU A 44 7.12 -2.04 22.04
C GLU A 44 7.33 -3.16 21.01
N ALA A 45 8.00 -4.24 21.43
CA ALA A 45 8.21 -5.41 20.57
C ALA A 45 6.87 -6.12 20.30
N ALA A 46 6.66 -6.47 19.04
CA ALA A 46 5.58 -7.31 18.55
C ALA A 46 6.17 -8.54 17.82
N ALA A 47 5.34 -9.32 17.13
CA ALA A 47 5.77 -10.51 16.41
C ALA A 47 6.61 -10.15 15.17
N GLY A 48 7.92 -9.96 15.36
CA GLY A 48 8.89 -9.70 14.28
C GLY A 48 9.07 -8.23 13.89
N TYR A 49 8.44 -7.31 14.61
CA TYR A 49 8.55 -5.86 14.39
C TYR A 49 8.31 -5.11 15.69
N TRP A 50 8.51 -3.79 15.67
CA TRP A 50 8.28 -2.88 16.76
C TRP A 50 7.11 -1.95 16.43
N ARG A 51 6.27 -1.65 17.42
CA ARG A 51 5.13 -0.75 17.22
C ARG A 51 4.97 0.26 18.35
N ARG A 52 4.39 1.41 18.02
CA ARG A 52 3.99 2.42 19.00
C ARG A 52 2.63 2.98 18.64
N VAL A 53 1.72 3.03 19.61
CA VAL A 53 0.45 3.75 19.46
C VAL A 53 0.66 5.19 19.90
N VAL A 54 0.28 6.15 19.07
CA VAL A 54 0.31 7.59 19.36
C VAL A 54 -1.03 8.23 19.04
N ALA A 55 -1.34 9.36 19.67
CA ALA A 55 -2.50 10.14 19.26
C ALA A 55 -2.27 10.73 17.85
N ARG A 56 -3.35 10.86 17.05
CA ARG A 56 -3.31 11.42 15.70
C ARG A 56 -2.74 12.85 15.64
N SER A 57 -2.84 13.59 16.73
CA SER A 57 -2.26 14.94 16.88
C SER A 57 -0.74 14.97 17.09
N GLN A 58 -0.13 13.82 17.40
CA GLN A 58 1.32 13.70 17.60
C GLN A 58 2.08 13.41 16.30
N VAL A 59 1.39 13.07 15.22
CA VAL A 59 2.00 12.89 13.90
C VAL A 59 1.87 14.18 13.09
N GLU A 60 2.95 14.60 12.45
CA GLU A 60 3.00 15.84 11.66
C GLU A 60 2.13 15.74 10.41
N TRP A 61 2.14 14.57 9.78
CA TRP A 61 1.24 14.23 8.68
C TRP A 61 1.00 12.73 8.64
N LEU A 62 -0.12 12.35 8.01
CA LEU A 62 -0.53 10.98 7.75
C LEU A 62 -1.13 10.92 6.34
N VAL A 63 -0.65 9.99 5.52
CA VAL A 63 -1.15 9.78 4.16
C VAL A 63 -1.35 8.29 3.89
N LEU A 64 -2.33 7.96 3.07
CA LEU A 64 -2.39 6.67 2.41
C LEU A 64 -1.53 6.76 1.15
N ILE A 65 -0.49 5.93 1.08
CA ILE A 65 0.30 5.74 -0.13
C ILE A 65 -0.32 4.58 -0.91
N ARG A 66 -0.48 4.75 -2.21
CA ARG A 66 -0.82 3.65 -3.13
C ARG A 66 -0.03 3.74 -4.41
N THR A 67 0.42 2.60 -4.91
CA THR A 67 1.03 2.49 -6.24
C THR A 67 -0.04 2.10 -7.23
N VAL A 68 -0.28 2.93 -8.24
CA VAL A 68 -1.35 2.72 -9.23
C VAL A 68 -0.77 2.66 -10.63
N GLY A 69 -1.46 1.96 -11.52
CA GLY A 69 -1.05 1.79 -12.92
C GLY A 69 -2.23 1.46 -13.82
N ALA A 70 -1.92 0.91 -14.99
CA ALA A 70 -2.89 0.38 -15.94
C ALA A 70 -2.42 -0.97 -16.50
N PHE A 71 -3.31 -1.97 -16.50
CA PHE A 71 -3.10 -3.29 -17.07
C PHE A 71 -4.24 -3.61 -18.05
N GLY A 72 -3.90 -4.05 -19.26
CA GLY A 72 -4.91 -4.28 -20.31
C GLY A 72 -5.71 -3.03 -20.70
N GLY A 73 -5.19 -1.83 -20.42
CA GLY A 73 -5.88 -0.55 -20.63
C GLY A 73 -6.86 -0.14 -19.53
N GLU A 74 -7.02 -0.94 -18.48
CA GLU A 74 -7.88 -0.65 -17.34
C GLU A 74 -7.07 -0.28 -16.08
N PRO A 75 -7.61 0.54 -15.16
CA PRO A 75 -6.87 1.02 -14.00
C PRO A 75 -6.67 -0.07 -12.93
N CYS A 76 -5.48 -0.12 -12.35
CA CYS A 76 -5.14 -1.05 -11.27
C CYS A 76 -4.38 -0.37 -10.12
N ILE A 77 -4.41 -1.02 -8.96
CA ILE A 77 -3.53 -0.73 -7.82
C ILE A 77 -2.59 -1.91 -7.62
N VAL A 78 -1.33 -1.65 -7.29
CA VAL A 78 -0.36 -2.68 -6.96
C VAL A 78 -0.48 -3.00 -5.47
N LEU A 79 -0.63 -4.29 -5.16
CA LEU A 79 -0.74 -4.82 -3.82
C LEU A 79 0.63 -5.29 -3.30
N ASP A 80 1.39 -5.97 -4.15
CA ASP A 80 2.69 -6.53 -3.83
C ASP A 80 3.56 -6.72 -5.10
N GLU A 81 4.86 -6.93 -4.92
CA GLU A 81 5.82 -7.31 -5.96
C GLU A 81 6.75 -8.40 -5.46
N ASP A 82 6.82 -9.50 -6.20
CA ASP A 82 7.70 -10.63 -5.93
C ASP A 82 8.36 -11.14 -7.23
N ASP A 83 9.04 -12.29 -7.14
CA ASP A 83 9.73 -12.90 -8.29
C ASP A 83 8.79 -13.30 -9.44
N ASP A 84 7.49 -13.48 -9.17
CA ASP A 84 6.48 -13.84 -10.17
C ASP A 84 5.86 -12.60 -10.86
N GLY A 85 6.06 -11.40 -10.29
CA GLY A 85 5.71 -10.11 -10.90
C GLY A 85 4.93 -9.19 -9.97
N LEU A 86 4.05 -8.38 -10.55
CA LEU A 86 3.16 -7.49 -9.79
C LEU A 86 1.86 -8.20 -9.45
N HIS A 87 1.56 -8.31 -8.16
CA HIS A 87 0.24 -8.62 -7.68
C HIS A 87 -0.61 -7.34 -7.69
N ILE A 88 -1.65 -7.30 -8.52
CA ILE A 88 -2.47 -6.09 -8.74
C ILE A 88 -3.95 -6.36 -8.49
N ALA A 89 -4.65 -5.37 -7.95
CA ALA A 89 -6.12 -5.35 -7.88
C ALA A 89 -6.71 -4.44 -8.96
N TYR A 90 -7.79 -4.92 -9.58
CA TYR A 90 -8.58 -4.16 -10.54
C TYR A 90 -9.37 -3.06 -9.85
N THR A 91 -9.28 -1.83 -10.36
CA THR A 91 -9.98 -0.65 -9.80
C THR A 91 -11.01 -0.06 -10.77
N GLY A 92 -11.27 -0.76 -11.88
CA GLY A 92 -12.34 -0.40 -12.81
C GLY A 92 -13.73 -0.79 -12.30
N HIS A 93 -14.75 -0.45 -13.08
CA HIS A 93 -16.16 -0.57 -12.65
C HIS A 93 -16.90 -1.74 -13.33
N SER A 94 -16.17 -2.68 -13.95
CA SER A 94 -16.76 -3.80 -14.67
C SER A 94 -16.05 -5.11 -14.38
N GLY A 95 -16.74 -6.04 -13.69
CA GLY A 95 -16.24 -7.39 -13.43
C GLY A 95 -16.04 -8.20 -14.71
N MET A 96 -16.95 -8.07 -15.69
CA MET A 96 -16.80 -8.72 -17.00
C MET A 96 -15.47 -8.33 -17.70
N LYS A 97 -15.06 -7.06 -17.59
CA LYS A 97 -13.76 -6.63 -18.11
C LYS A 97 -12.59 -7.20 -17.32
N ALA A 98 -12.70 -7.25 -15.99
CA ALA A 98 -11.67 -7.84 -15.14
C ALA A 98 -11.44 -9.32 -15.50
N GLU A 99 -12.52 -10.11 -15.60
CA GLU A 99 -12.46 -11.53 -15.99
C GLU A 99 -11.88 -11.70 -17.40
N ALA A 100 -12.27 -10.85 -18.36
CA ALA A 100 -11.71 -10.88 -19.71
C ALA A 100 -10.21 -10.56 -19.77
N LEU A 101 -9.70 -9.79 -18.80
CA LEU A 101 -8.28 -9.47 -18.63
C LEU A 101 -7.54 -10.53 -17.79
N GLY A 102 -8.21 -11.60 -17.34
CA GLY A 102 -7.59 -12.69 -16.59
C GLY A 102 -7.53 -12.49 -15.09
N TYR A 103 -8.16 -11.44 -14.54
CA TYR A 103 -8.32 -11.34 -13.10
C TYR A 103 -9.27 -12.42 -12.57
N TRP A 104 -9.02 -12.89 -11.35
CA TRP A 104 -9.94 -13.75 -10.61
C TRP A 104 -10.60 -12.98 -9.47
N MET A 105 -11.82 -13.36 -9.10
CA MET A 105 -12.54 -12.74 -8.00
C MET A 105 -12.05 -13.30 -6.65
N VAL A 106 -11.57 -12.42 -5.77
CA VAL A 106 -11.11 -12.78 -4.42
C VAL A 106 -12.17 -12.56 -3.35
N ASP A 107 -13.04 -11.58 -3.57
CA ASP A 107 -14.23 -11.28 -2.75
C ASP A 107 -15.27 -10.55 -3.63
N HIS A 108 -16.47 -10.31 -3.10
CA HIS A 108 -17.62 -9.70 -3.78
C HIS A 108 -17.29 -8.44 -4.62
N GLY A 109 -16.91 -8.65 -5.89
CA GLY A 109 -16.53 -7.60 -6.82
C GLY A 109 -15.07 -7.11 -6.71
N ALA A 110 -14.25 -7.73 -5.85
CA ALA A 110 -12.82 -7.53 -5.79
C ALA A 110 -12.11 -8.55 -6.68
N TYR A 111 -11.25 -8.06 -7.56
CA TYR A 111 -10.57 -8.88 -8.56
C TYR A 111 -9.06 -8.63 -8.52
N GLU A 112 -8.28 -9.71 -8.50
CA GLU A 112 -6.82 -9.68 -8.40
C GLU A 112 -6.16 -10.53 -9.50
N VAL A 113 -4.92 -10.20 -9.84
CA VAL A 113 -4.07 -10.96 -10.76
C VAL A 113 -2.59 -10.72 -10.47
N VAL A 114 -1.74 -11.73 -10.73
CA VAL A 114 -0.28 -11.56 -10.80
C VAL A 114 0.14 -11.50 -12.26
N VAL A 115 0.86 -10.44 -12.64
CA VAL A 115 1.27 -10.19 -14.02
C VAL A 115 2.73 -9.73 -14.10
N PRO A 116 3.42 -9.94 -15.23
CA PRO A 116 4.76 -9.40 -15.43
C PRO A 116 4.79 -7.88 -15.24
N ARG A 117 5.84 -7.41 -14.56
CA ARG A 117 6.02 -6.00 -14.19
C ARG A 117 5.99 -5.05 -15.39
N GLU A 118 6.43 -5.51 -16.55
CA GLU A 118 6.48 -4.80 -17.82
C GLU A 118 5.11 -4.65 -18.51
N GLU A 119 4.11 -5.44 -18.11
CA GLU A 119 2.74 -5.35 -18.65
C GLU A 119 1.90 -4.28 -17.93
N VAL A 120 2.38 -3.76 -16.80
CA VAL A 120 1.71 -2.69 -16.05
C VAL A 120 2.33 -1.34 -16.38
N PHE A 121 1.52 -0.48 -17.00
CA PHE A 121 1.95 0.82 -17.50
C PHE A 121 1.54 1.96 -16.57
N SER A 122 2.17 3.13 -16.77
CA SER A 122 1.84 4.38 -16.06
C SER A 122 1.92 4.27 -14.53
N LEU A 123 2.83 3.43 -14.04
CA LEU A 123 3.05 3.23 -12.62
C LEU A 123 3.49 4.53 -11.95
N ARG A 124 2.78 4.89 -10.89
CA ARG A 124 3.07 6.07 -10.08
C ARG A 124 2.62 5.86 -8.64
N VAL A 125 3.31 6.54 -7.74
CA VAL A 125 2.93 6.60 -6.33
C VAL A 125 1.99 7.78 -6.10
N GLU A 126 0.79 7.51 -5.61
CA GLU A 126 -0.15 8.52 -5.14
C GLU A 126 -0.09 8.64 -3.62
N ARG A 127 -0.28 9.87 -3.13
CA ARG A 127 -0.40 10.19 -1.70
C ARG A 127 -1.77 10.80 -1.48
N LEU A 128 -2.63 10.06 -0.79
CA LEU A 128 -3.96 10.50 -0.44
C LEU A 128 -3.95 11.03 1.00
N PRO A 129 -4.47 12.24 1.25
CA PRO A 129 -4.62 12.73 2.60
C PRO A 129 -5.63 11.85 3.36
N VAL A 130 -5.32 11.57 4.62
CA VAL A 130 -6.25 10.91 5.54
C VAL A 130 -7.03 11.99 6.29
N PRO A 131 -8.38 11.94 6.30
CA PRO A 131 -9.23 12.87 7.04
C PRO A 131 -8.87 13.00 8.53
#